data_AF-A0A7Z9WYX1-F1
#
_entry.id   AF-A0A7Z9WYX1-F1
#
_cell.length_a   1.000
_cell.length_b   1.000
_cell.length_c   1.000
_cell.angle_alpha   90.00
_cell.angle_beta   90.00
_cell.angle_gamma   90.00
#
_symmetry.space_group_name_H-M   'P 1'
#
loop_
_entity.id
_entity.type
_entity.pdbx_description
1 polymer ?
#
loop_
_entity_poly.entity_id
_entity_poly.type
_entity_poly.pdbx_seq_one_letter_code
_entity_poly.pdbx_strand_id
1 'polypeptide(L)' 'MPHAFSVEIQDFISNKIQLMEEAKTKAIHEKNNPVQFYCEGQLLELMNLRKYLTENIDLKTQKYY' A
#
# COMPACT_ATOMS: atom_id res chain seq x y z
N MET A 1 -22.14 3.47 -2.70
CA MET A 1 -21.51 2.78 -3.84
C MET A 1 -20.03 3.17 -4.02
N PRO A 2 -19.62 4.44 -4.19
CA PRO A 2 -18.19 4.79 -4.37
C PRO A 2 -17.32 4.57 -3.10
N HIS A 3 -17.90 4.67 -1.90
CA HIS A 3 -17.18 4.33 -0.67
C HIS A 3 -16.80 2.86 -0.54
N ALA A 4 -17.63 1.92 -1.03
CA ALA A 4 -17.31 0.49 -0.93
C ALA A 4 -16.05 0.16 -1.75
N PHE A 5 -15.97 0.68 -2.98
CA PHE A 5 -14.78 0.52 -3.83
C PHE A 5 -13.53 1.24 -3.26
N SER A 6 -13.69 2.41 -2.63
CA SER A 6 -12.56 3.10 -1.97
C SER A 6 -12.01 2.26 -0.82
N VAL A 7 -12.90 1.71 0.03
CA VAL A 7 -12.52 0.83 1.15
C VAL A 7 -11.82 -0.43 0.63
N GLU A 8 -12.40 -1.12 -0.35
CA GLU A 8 -11.80 -2.34 -0.93
C GLU A 8 -10.39 -2.11 -1.50
N ILE A 9 -10.17 -0.97 -2.17
CA ILE A 9 -8.85 -0.61 -2.70
C ILE A 9 -7.87 -0.28 -1.56
N GLN A 10 -8.30 0.46 -0.53
CA GLN A 10 -7.45 0.77 0.62
C GLN A 10 -7.08 -0.49 1.41
N ASP A 11 -8.00 -1.44 1.55
CA ASP A 11 -7.77 -2.73 2.19
C ASP A 11 -6.81 -3.59 1.37
N PHE A 12 -7.00 -3.63 0.04
CA PHE A 12 -6.08 -4.32 -0.86
C PHE A 12 -4.65 -3.78 -0.74
N ILE A 13 -4.48 -2.45 -0.77
CA ILE A 13 -3.17 -1.81 -0.63
C ILE A 13 -2.56 -2.11 0.74
N SER A 14 -3.36 -2.07 1.81
CA SER A 14 -2.90 -2.36 3.17
C SER A 14 -2.40 -3.80 3.30
N ASN A 15 -3.15 -4.77 2.76
CA ASN A 15 -2.74 -6.17 2.73
C ASN A 15 -1.45 -6.38 1.93
N LYS A 16 -1.30 -5.70 0.79
CA LYS A 16 -0.07 -5.78 -0.02
C LYS A 16 1.14 -5.19 0.70
N ILE A 17 0.98 -4.07 1.40
CA ILE A 17 2.04 -3.48 2.22
C ILE A 17 2.50 -4.48 3.29
N GLN A 18 1.57 -5.06 4.04
CA GLN A 18 1.91 -6.05 5.07
C GLN A 18 2.69 -7.23 4.51
N LEU A 19 2.23 -7.82 3.40
CA LEU A 19 2.93 -8.93 2.75
C LEU A 19 4.36 -8.55 2.30
N MET A 20 4.57 -7.34 1.81
CA MET A 20 5.89 -6.86 1.40
C MET A 20 6.79 -6.57 2.59
N GLU A 21 6.27 -6.09 3.71
CA GLU A 21 7.05 -5.90 4.95
C GLU A 21 7.51 -7.23 5.55
N GLU A 22 6.61 -8.23 5.59
CA GLU A 22 6.94 -9.59 6.02
C GLU A 22 8.01 -10.23 5.11
N ALA A 23 7.83 -10.12 3.78
CA ALA A 23 8.78 -10.61 2.80
C ALA A 23 10.15 -9.91 2.90
N LYS A 24 10.15 -8.58 3.09
CA LYS A 24 11.37 -7.80 3.31
C LYS A 24 12.11 -8.26 4.56
N THR A 25 11.39 -8.46 5.67
CA THR A 25 11.95 -8.90 6.95
C THR A 25 12.61 -10.27 6.80
N LYS A 26 11.95 -11.20 6.11
CA LYS A 26 12.50 -12.50 5.77
C LYS A 26 13.76 -12.38 4.89
N ALA A 27 13.73 -11.54 3.86
CA ALA A 27 14.87 -11.33 2.96
C ALA A 27 16.09 -10.75 3.69
N ILE A 28 15.88 -9.84 4.64
CA ILE A 28 16.96 -9.30 5.50
C ILE A 28 17.58 -10.42 6.34
N HIS A 29 16.75 -11.27 6.95
CA HIS A 29 17.23 -12.40 7.75
C HIS A 29 18.04 -13.41 6.91
N GLU A 30 17.59 -13.67 5.68
CA GLU A 30 18.25 -14.56 4.72
C GLU A 30 19.43 -13.91 3.98
N LYS A 31 19.73 -12.63 4.22
CA LYS A 31 20.72 -11.83 3.49
C LYS A 31 20.51 -11.83 1.96
N ASN A 32 19.25 -11.89 1.53
CA ASN A 32 18.84 -11.91 0.13
C ASN A 32 18.60 -10.49 -0.37
N ASN A 33 19.69 -9.79 -0.72
CA ASN A 33 19.64 -8.39 -1.16
C ASN A 33 18.73 -8.14 -2.37
N PRO A 34 18.70 -8.99 -3.43
CA PRO A 34 17.76 -8.79 -4.54
C PRO A 34 16.30 -8.74 -4.11
N VAL A 35 15.88 -9.66 -3.22
CA VAL A 35 14.50 -9.70 -2.73
C VAL A 35 14.23 -8.52 -1.80
N GLN A 36 15.19 -8.14 -0.96
CA GLN A 36 15.07 -6.93 -0.14
C GLN A 36 14.81 -5.69 -1.00
N PHE A 37 15.62 -5.45 -2.03
CA PHE A 37 15.47 -4.29 -2.90
C PHE A 37 14.14 -4.32 -3.69
N TYR A 38 13.73 -5.50 -4.13
CA TYR A 38 12.41 -5.67 -4.75
C TYR A 38 11.28 -5.26 -3.79
N CYS A 39 11.29 -5.77 -2.56
CA CYS A 39 10.28 -5.42 -1.55
C CYS A 39 10.31 -3.93 -1.20
N GLU A 40 11.49 -3.31 -1.13
CA GLU A 40 11.63 -1.86 -0.90
C GLU A 40 11.01 -1.03 -2.03
N GLY A 41 11.24 -1.41 -3.29
CA GLY A 41 10.62 -0.76 -4.45
C GLY A 41 9.10 -0.90 -4.42
N GLN A 42 8.59 -2.12 -4.16
CA GLN A 42 7.15 -2.37 -4.07
C GLN A 42 6.48 -1.58 -2.93
N LEU A 43 7.11 -1.49 -1.76
CA LEU A 43 6.61 -0.70 -0.64
C LEU A 43 6.51 0.78 -1.01
N LEU A 44 7.53 1.34 -1.67
CA LEU A 44 7.53 2.73 -2.10
C LEU A 44 6.40 3.01 -3.11
N GLU A 45 6.21 2.13 -4.10
CA GLU A 45 5.13 2.23 -5.08
C GLU A 45 3.74 2.19 -4.42
N LEU A 46 3.52 1.24 -3.51
CA LEU A 46 2.26 1.08 -2.78
C LEU A 46 1.96 2.29 -1.88
N MET A 47 2.96 2.83 -1.18
CA MET A 47 2.80 4.02 -0.36
C MET A 47 2.47 5.26 -1.21
N ASN A 48 3.15 5.42 -2.35
CA ASN A 48 2.87 6.51 -3.29
C ASN A 48 1.47 6.39 -3.90
N LEU A 49 1.07 5.18 -4.29
CA LEU A 49 -0.28 4.91 -4.80
C LEU A 49 -1.32 5.23 -3.73
N ARG A 50 -1.13 4.75 -2.49
CA ARG A 50 -2.04 5.02 -1.37
C ARG A 50 -2.20 6.52 -1.16
N LYS A 51 -1.09 7.25 -1.13
CA LYS A 51 -1.08 8.70 -0.98
C LYS A 51 -1.84 9.39 -2.12
N TYR A 52 -1.56 9.02 -3.37
CA TYR A 52 -2.25 9.57 -4.53
C TYR A 52 -3.76 9.33 -4.45
N LEU A 53 -4.18 8.10 -4.11
CA LEU A 53 -5.59 7.77 -3.94
C LEU A 53 -6.22 8.58 -2.82
N THR A 54 -5.59 8.68 -1.65
CA THR A 54 -6.10 9.47 -0.52
C THR A 54 -6.20 10.97 -0.84
N GLU A 55 -5.30 11.51 -1.65
CA GLU A 55 -5.26 12.94 -1.98
C GLU A 55 -6.21 13.31 -3.12
N ASN A 56 -6.41 12.42 -4.10
CA ASN A 56 -7.08 12.74 -5.37
C ASN A 56 -8.38 11.97 -5.60
N ILE A 57 -8.56 10.81 -4.98
CA ILE A 57 -9.69 9.91 -5.23
C ILE A 57 -10.55 9.70 -3.98
N ASP A 58 -9.93 9.63 -2.80
CA ASP A 58 -10.64 9.46 -1.54
C ASP A 58 -11.40 10.74 -1.21
N LEU A 59 -12.72 10.57 -1.03
CA LEU A 59 -13.73 11.61 -1.09
C LEU A 59 -13.65 12.57 0.11
N LYS A 60 -12.66 13.48 0.13
CA LYS A 60 -12.74 14.73 0.91
C LYS A 60 -13.95 15.61 0.51
N THR A 61 -14.68 15.23 -0.54
CA THR A 61 -15.83 15.94 -1.11
C THR A 61 -17.19 15.59 -0.49
N GLN A 62 -17.29 14.72 0.51
CA GLN A 62 -18.52 14.65 1.33
C GLN A 62 -18.27 15.28 2.70
N LYS A 63 -18.35 16.62 2.74
CA LYS A 63 -18.79 17.32 3.94
C LYS A 63 -20.19 16.79 4.26
N TYR A 64 -20.29 15.90 5.24
CA TYR A 64 -21.56 15.60 5.87
C TYR A 64 -22.00 16.87 6.62
N TYR A 65 -23.06 17.50 6.14
CA TYR A 65 -23.90 18.39 6.94
C TYR A 65 -24.73 17.55 7.92
#